data_AF-A0A6B3FNC8-F1
#
_entry.id   AF-A0A6B3FNC8-F1
#
_cell.length_a   1.000
_cell.length_b   1.000
_cell.length_c   1.000
_cell.angle_alpha   90.00
_cell.angle_beta   90.00
_cell.angle_gamma   90.00
#
_symmetry.space_group_name_H-M   'P 1'
#
loop_
_entity.id
_entity.type
_entity.pdbx_description
1 polymer ?
#
loop_
_entity_poly.entity_id
_entity_poly.type
_entity_poly.pdbx_seq_one_letter_code
_entity_poly.pdbx_strand_id
1 'polypeptide(L)'
;LDDFLAQMEQVRKMGSISKLLGMLPGMGQIKDQINNIDERDIDRTAAIIKSMTPKERAEPTIINGSRRARIAKGSGVEVSAVKSL
;
A
#
# COMPACT_ATOMS: atom_id res chain seq x y z
N LEU A 1 -5.96 -4.80 -10.48
CA LEU A 1 -5.12 -4.10 -9.47
C LEU A 1 -5.72 -2.76 -9.03
N ASP A 2 -6.49 -2.08 -9.87
CA ASP A 2 -7.12 -0.81 -9.50
C ASP A 2 -8.14 -0.97 -8.35
N ASP A 3 -8.95 -2.03 -8.35
CA ASP A 3 -9.89 -2.30 -7.25
C ASP A 3 -9.17 -2.59 -5.93
N PHE A 4 -8.05 -3.30 -6.00
CA PHE A 4 -7.21 -3.56 -4.82
C PHE A 4 -6.61 -2.27 -4.27
N LEU A 5 -6.14 -1.37 -5.15
CA LEU A 5 -5.67 -0.05 -4.75
C LEU A 5 -6.78 0.76 -4.05
N ALA A 6 -7.99 0.74 -4.59
CA ALA A 6 -9.14 1.42 -3.97
C ALA A 6 -9.45 0.86 -2.57
N GLN A 7 -9.40 -0.45 -2.40
CA GLN A 7 -9.56 -1.10 -1.09
C GLN A 7 -8.46 -0.68 -0.11
N MET A 8 -7.19 -0.64 -0.55
CA MET A 8 -6.07 -0.20 0.29
C MET A 8 -6.21 1.27 0.73
N GLU A 9 -6.68 2.15 -0.17
CA GLU A 9 -6.93 3.55 0.18
C GLU A 9 -8.06 3.70 1.21
N GLN A 10 -9.07 2.83 1.17
CA GLN A 10 -10.12 2.80 2.19
C GLN A 10 -9.58 2.35 3.55
N VAL A 11 -8.73 1.30 3.58
CA VAL A 11 -8.07 0.85 4.81
C VAL A 11 -7.17 1.94 5.39
N ARG A 12 -6.39 2.63 4.55
CA ARG A 12 -5.57 3.77 4.97
C ARG A 12 -6.38 4.90 5.61
N LYS A 13 -7.56 5.21 5.03
CA LYS A 13 -8.48 6.20 5.60
C LYS A 13 -9.00 5.76 6.97
N MET A 14 -9.35 4.49 7.13
CA MET A 14 -9.80 3.95 8.42
C MET A 14 -8.68 3.98 9.48
N GLY A 15 -7.43 3.64 9.12
CA GLY A 15 -6.26 3.76 10.00
C GLY A 15 -6.03 5.20 10.46
N SER A 16 -6.12 6.15 9.53
CA SER A 16 -5.99 7.58 9.84
C SER A 16 -7.08 8.07 10.80
N ILE A 17 -8.33 7.63 10.63
CA ILE A 17 -9.44 7.95 11.53
C ILE A 17 -9.19 7.35 12.93
N SER A 18 -8.74 6.10 13.01
CA SER A 18 -8.40 5.45 14.27
C SER A 18 -7.30 6.23 15.02
N LYS A 19 -6.27 6.67 14.30
CA LYS A 19 -5.18 7.49 14.86
C LYS A 19 -5.67 8.81 15.43
N LEU A 20 -6.59 9.49 14.74
CA LEU A 20 -7.21 10.74 15.22
C LEU A 20 -8.04 10.50 16.49
N LEU A 21 -8.85 9.44 16.52
CA LEU A 21 -9.61 9.06 17.71
C LEU A 21 -8.70 8.67 18.89
N GLY A 22 -7.55 8.04 18.61
CA GLY A 22 -6.52 7.72 19.60
C GLY A 22 -5.70 8.91 20.11
N MET A 23 -5.86 10.11 19.55
CA MET A 23 -5.26 11.36 20.06
C MET A 23 -6.23 12.13 20.97
N LEU A 24 -7.49 11.73 21.07
CA LEU A 24 -8.44 12.30 22.03
C LEU A 24 -8.09 11.81 23.46
N PRO A 25 -7.91 12.70 24.44
CA PRO A 25 -7.61 12.31 25.81
C PRO A 25 -8.76 11.46 26.38
N GLY A 26 -8.44 10.31 26.98
CA GLY A 26 -9.42 9.38 27.57
C GLY A 26 -9.73 8.12 26.75
N MET A 27 -9.16 7.94 25.56
CA MET A 27 -9.38 6.76 24.68
C MET A 27 -8.11 5.91 24.44
N GLY A 28 -7.12 6.00 25.32
CA GLY A 28 -5.81 5.33 25.16
C GLY A 28 -5.86 3.81 25.09
N GLN A 29 -6.83 3.15 25.74
CA GLN A 29 -6.91 1.68 25.76
C GLN A 29 -7.46 1.05 24.47
N ILE A 30 -8.17 1.82 23.65
CA ILE A 30 -8.70 1.35 22.35
C ILE A 30 -7.61 1.40 21.26
N LYS A 31 -6.61 2.27 21.46
CA LYS A 31 -5.50 2.50 20.53
C LYS A 31 -4.65 1.24 20.27
N ASP A 32 -4.39 0.46 21.31
CA ASP A 32 -3.47 -0.69 21.22
C ASP A 32 -4.08 -1.91 20.54
N GLN A 33 -5.41 -2.04 20.49
CA GLN A 33 -6.08 -3.13 19.75
C GLN A 33 -6.17 -2.88 18.25
N ILE A 34 -6.07 -1.63 17.79
CA ILE A 34 -6.27 -1.26 16.38
C ILE A 34 -4.95 -1.13 15.60
N ASN A 35 -3.82 -0.95 16.29
CA ASN A 35 -2.53 -0.62 15.67
C ASN A 35 -1.74 -1.78 15.01
N ASN A 36 -2.36 -2.93 14.73
CA ASN A 36 -1.65 -4.05 14.09
C ASN A 36 -1.56 -3.96 12.56
N ILE A 37 -2.01 -2.86 11.95
CA ILE A 37 -1.87 -2.63 10.53
C ILE A 37 -0.65 -1.74 10.30
N ASP A 38 0.41 -2.30 9.70
CA ASP A 38 1.57 -1.51 9.31
C ASP A 38 1.22 -0.64 8.09
N GLU A 39 0.81 0.61 8.36
CA GLU A 39 0.47 1.60 7.34
C GLU A 39 1.59 1.78 6.30
N ARG A 40 2.85 1.50 6.67
CA ARG A 40 4.00 1.66 5.78
C ARG A 40 3.99 0.62 4.65
N ASP A 41 3.53 -0.59 4.93
CA ASP A 41 3.46 -1.64 3.92
C ASP A 41 2.30 -1.43 2.95
N ILE A 42 1.19 -0.84 3.45
CA ILE A 42 0.10 -0.35 2.61
C ILE A 42 0.63 0.73 1.65
N ASP A 43 1.39 1.69 2.18
CA ASP A 43 1.93 2.80 1.39
C ASP A 43 2.93 2.32 0.33
N ARG A 44 3.81 1.37 0.67
CA ARG A 44 4.74 0.74 -0.29
C ARG A 44 3.99 0.01 -1.40
N THR A 45 2.99 -0.77 -1.03
CA THR A 45 2.19 -1.52 -2.01
C THR A 45 1.44 -0.58 -2.95
N ALA A 46 0.81 0.47 -2.40
CA ALA A 46 0.15 1.49 -3.19
C ALA A 46 1.14 2.20 -4.14
N ALA A 47 2.36 2.49 -3.68
CA ALA A 47 3.40 3.09 -4.52
C ALA A 47 3.83 2.17 -5.67
N ILE A 48 3.93 0.86 -5.44
CA ILE A 48 4.24 -0.14 -6.49
C ILE A 48 3.15 -0.10 -7.57
N ILE A 49 1.88 -0.18 -7.18
CA ILE A 49 0.75 -0.19 -8.13
C ILE A 49 0.67 1.14 -8.90
N LYS A 50 0.87 2.27 -8.21
CA LYS A 50 0.87 3.61 -8.84
C LYS A 50 2.04 3.82 -9.82
N SER A 51 3.13 3.07 -9.68
CA SER A 51 4.29 3.12 -10.59
C SER A 51 4.12 2.26 -11.86
N MET A 52 3.03 1.50 -11.95
CA MET A 52 2.66 0.71 -13.12
C MET A 52 1.87 1.53 -14.14
N THR A 53 2.03 1.19 -15.41
CA THR A 53 1.16 1.69 -16.48
C THR A 53 -0.23 1.05 -16.40
N PRO A 54 -1.28 1.66 -16.97
CA PRO A 54 -2.63 1.06 -16.98
C PRO A 54 -2.66 -0.36 -17.57
N LYS A 55 -1.85 -0.61 -18.61
CA LYS A 55 -1.75 -1.94 -19.23
C LYS A 55 -1.16 -2.98 -18.25
N GLU A 56 -0.11 -2.61 -17.52
CA GLU A 56 0.51 -3.50 -16.52
C GLU A 56 -0.42 -3.74 -15.31
N ARG A 57 -1.30 -2.78 -14.98
CA ARG A 57 -2.32 -2.94 -13.92
C ARG A 57 -3.47 -3.86 -14.31
N ALA A 58 -3.86 -3.82 -15.59
CA ALA A 58 -4.88 -4.71 -16.14
C ALA A 58 -4.34 -6.13 -16.36
N GLU A 59 -3.06 -6.24 -16.76
CA GLU A 59 -2.43 -7.51 -17.11
C GLU A 59 -1.04 -7.64 -16.44
N PRO A 60 -0.94 -8.20 -15.23
CA PRO A 60 0.34 -8.38 -14.54
C PRO A 60 1.29 -9.37 -15.22
N THR A 61 0.78 -10.26 -16.09
CA THR A 61 1.57 -11.29 -16.79
C THR A 61 2.59 -10.71 -17.76
N ILE A 62 2.36 -9.49 -18.28
CA ILE A 62 3.31 -8.81 -19.18
C ILE A 62 4.52 -8.20 -18.46
N ILE A 63 4.56 -8.27 -17.12
CA ILE A 63 5.63 -7.68 -16.30
C ILE A 63 6.88 -8.58 -16.32
N ASN A 64 7.75 -8.29 -17.29
CA ASN A 64 9.09 -8.86 -17.39
C ASN A 64 10.10 -8.19 -16.43
N GLY A 65 11.35 -8.66 -16.41
CA GLY A 65 12.40 -8.16 -15.50
C GLY A 65 12.71 -6.66 -15.67
N SER A 66 12.73 -6.17 -16.91
CA SER A 66 12.96 -4.74 -17.19
C SER A 66 11.83 -3.86 -16.65
N ARG A 67 10.56 -4.31 -16.81
CA ARG A 67 9.40 -3.62 -16.24
C ARG A 67 9.44 -3.61 -14.71
N ARG A 68 9.82 -4.73 -14.06
CA ARG A 68 9.95 -4.78 -12.59
C ARG A 68 11.01 -3.80 -12.09
N ALA A 69 12.17 -3.73 -12.74
CA ALA A 69 13.23 -2.79 -12.38
C ALA A 69 12.76 -1.33 -12.48
N ARG A 70 12.00 -0.99 -13.52
CA ARG A 70 11.39 0.34 -13.67
C ARG A 70 10.37 0.64 -12.57
N ILE A 71 9.45 -0.30 -12.30
CA ILE A 71 8.42 -0.14 -11.28
C ILE A 71 9.07 0.03 -9.90
N ALA A 72 10.02 -0.84 -9.56
CA ALA A 72 10.78 -0.81 -8.31
C ALA A 72 11.49 0.53 -8.10
N LYS A 73 12.16 1.04 -9.14
CA LYS A 73 12.79 2.37 -9.12
C LYS A 73 11.78 3.51 -8.95
N GLY A 74 10.61 3.40 -9.58
CA GLY A 74 9.53 4.39 -9.47
C GLY A 74 8.87 4.41 -8.10
N SER A 75 8.75 3.25 -7.43
CA SER A 75 8.13 3.12 -6.11
C SER A 75 9.13 3.17 -4.95
N GLY A 76 10.44 3.22 -5.22
CA GLY A 76 11.48 3.27 -4.18
C GLY A 76 11.63 1.97 -3.39
N VAL A 77 11.33 0.83 -3.99
CA VAL A 77 11.42 -0.49 -3.36
C VAL A 77 12.39 -1.39 -4.12
N GLU A 78 12.78 -2.50 -3.49
CA GLU A 78 13.57 -3.54 -4.13
C GLU A 78 12.78 -4.28 -5.22
N VAL A 79 13.50 -4.78 -6.24
CA VAL A 79 12.87 -5.54 -7.34
C VAL A 79 12.16 -6.81 -6.83
N SER A 80 12.65 -7.39 -5.73
CA SER A 80 12.02 -8.52 -5.05
C SER A 80 10.64 -8.18 -4.50
N ALA A 81 10.44 -6.96 -3.97
CA ALA A 81 9.15 -6.51 -3.44
C ALA A 81 8.08 -6.44 -4.55
N VAL A 82 8.47 -6.07 -5.77
CA VAL A 82 7.56 -6.07 -6.93
C VAL A 82 7.19 -7.50 -7.37
N LYS A 83 8.04 -8.50 -7.10
CA LYS A 83 7.75 -9.92 -7.40
C LYS A 83 6.81 -10.55 -6.38
N SER A 84 6.86 -10.10 -5.13
CA SER A 84 6.06 -10.63 -4.03
C SER A 84 4.64 -10.07 -3.98
N LEU A 85 4.32 -9.12 -4.87
CA LEU A 85 2.99 -8.58 -5.10
C LEU A 85 2.20 -9.48 -6.06
#